data_AF-A0A078JTT1-F1
#
_entry.id   AF-A0A078JTT1-F1
#
_cell.length_a   1.000
_cell.length_b   1.000
_cell.length_c   1.000
_cell.angle_alpha   90.00
_cell.angle_beta   90.00
_cell.angle_gamma   90.00
#
_symmetry.space_group_name_H-M   'P 1'
#
loop_
_entity.id
_entity.type
_entity.pdbx_description
1 polymer ?
#
loop_
_entity_poly.entity_id
_entity_poly.type
_entity_poly.pdbx_seq_one_letter_code
_entity_poly.pdbx_strand_id
1 'polypeptide(L)'
;SSLIEAFTRTWCSPSLIKNELSQIKKADFNDESFSVSISKSANEVVATYTKDETGMDLVIRLPVSYPLKPVDVNCTKSIGISDAKQRKWLMSMLMFVRNQNGALSEAIRIWKRNSDKEFEGVEDCPICYSVIHTVNHSLPRRACVTCKYKFHKACLDKWFLTSHKKVCPLCQSPC
;
A
#
# COMPACT_ATOMS: atom_id res chain seq x y z
N SER A 1 -18.27 -11.74 -18.75
CA SER A 1 -18.35 -12.93 -19.62
C SER A 1 -17.52 -14.04 -19.01
N SER A 2 -18.12 -15.19 -18.69
CA SER A 2 -17.44 -16.35 -18.08
C SER A 2 -16.33 -16.94 -18.96
N LEU A 3 -16.47 -16.81 -20.30
CA LEU A 3 -15.46 -17.25 -21.27
C LEU A 3 -14.16 -16.46 -21.15
N ILE A 4 -14.25 -15.15 -20.93
CA ILE A 4 -13.07 -14.28 -20.75
C ILE A 4 -12.34 -14.69 -19.48
N GLU A 5 -13.06 -14.86 -18.36
CA GLU A 5 -12.44 -15.28 -17.10
C GLU A 5 -11.78 -16.66 -17.20
N ALA A 6 -12.43 -17.61 -17.87
CA ALA A 6 -11.86 -18.95 -18.12
C ALA A 6 -10.60 -18.88 -18.99
N PHE A 7 -10.62 -18.09 -20.07
CA PHE A 7 -9.46 -17.89 -20.93
C PHE A 7 -8.30 -17.25 -20.15
N THR A 8 -8.57 -16.17 -19.41
CA THR A 8 -7.56 -15.47 -18.58
C THR A 8 -6.94 -16.42 -17.58
N ARG A 9 -7.76 -17.15 -16.81
CA ARG A 9 -7.29 -18.10 -15.79
C ARG A 9 -6.38 -19.18 -16.36
N THR A 10 -6.72 -19.73 -17.51
CA THR A 10 -6.01 -20.88 -18.08
C THR A 10 -4.75 -20.46 -18.83
N TRP A 11 -4.82 -19.38 -19.61
CA TRP A 11 -3.78 -19.05 -20.60
C TRP A 11 -2.96 -17.80 -20.25
N CYS A 12 -3.52 -16.86 -19.49
CA CYS A 12 -2.84 -15.60 -19.17
C CYS A 12 -2.25 -15.61 -17.76
N SER A 13 -3.08 -15.91 -16.75
CA SER A 13 -2.74 -15.78 -15.32
C SER A 13 -1.52 -16.57 -14.88
N PRO A 14 -1.29 -17.84 -15.30
CA PRO A 14 -0.18 -18.63 -14.77
C PRO A 14 1.19 -17.99 -15.04
N SER A 15 1.42 -17.48 -16.25
CA SER A 15 2.68 -16.84 -16.63
C SER A 15 2.88 -15.50 -15.92
N LEU A 16 1.81 -14.71 -15.79
CA LEU A 16 1.84 -13.42 -15.11
C LEU A 16 2.11 -13.56 -13.60
N ILE A 17 1.41 -14.47 -12.93
CA ILE A 17 1.61 -14.75 -11.50
C ILE A 17 3.02 -15.28 -11.28
N LYS A 18 3.49 -16.22 -12.10
CA LYS A 18 4.86 -16.74 -12.01
C LYS A 18 5.91 -15.64 -12.16
N ASN A 19 5.69 -14.70 -13.08
CA ASN A 19 6.59 -13.56 -13.27
C ASN A 19 6.60 -12.66 -12.04
N GLU A 20 5.45 -12.23 -11.52
CA GLU A 20 5.36 -11.40 -10.32
C GLU A 20 6.06 -12.06 -9.12
N LEU A 21 5.73 -13.32 -8.81
CA LEU A 21 6.36 -14.05 -7.72
C LEU A 21 7.87 -14.22 -7.93
N SER A 22 8.33 -14.37 -9.18
CA SER A 22 9.76 -14.42 -9.48
C SER A 22 10.44 -13.07 -9.29
N GLN A 23 9.79 -11.95 -9.63
CA GLN A 23 10.34 -10.62 -9.43
C GLN A 23 10.42 -10.28 -7.94
N ILE A 24 9.41 -10.65 -7.15
CA ILE A 24 9.44 -10.52 -5.69
C ILE A 24 10.57 -11.37 -5.10
N LYS A 25 10.75 -12.61 -5.54
CA LYS A 25 11.85 -13.46 -5.06
C LYS A 25 13.24 -12.88 -5.38
N LYS A 26 13.38 -12.21 -6.53
CA LYS A 26 14.63 -11.56 -6.95
C LYS A 26 14.86 -10.22 -6.27
N ALA A 27 13.80 -9.60 -5.77
CA ALA A 27 13.92 -8.34 -5.05
C ALA A 27 14.65 -8.60 -3.73
N ASP A 28 15.73 -7.88 -3.51
CA ASP A 28 16.44 -7.89 -2.24
C ASP A 28 15.63 -7.09 -1.21
N PHE A 29 15.29 -7.77 -0.11
CA PHE A 29 14.57 -7.22 1.04
C PHE A 29 15.37 -7.43 2.34
N ASN A 30 16.67 -7.71 2.26
CA ASN A 30 17.53 -7.99 3.42
C ASN A 30 17.47 -6.84 4.44
N ASP A 31 16.84 -7.12 5.59
CA ASP A 31 16.71 -6.22 6.72
C ASP A 31 16.32 -7.06 7.95
N GLU A 32 16.91 -6.79 9.12
CA GLU A 32 16.63 -7.58 10.33
C GLU A 32 15.18 -7.45 10.81
N SER A 33 14.55 -6.30 10.52
CA SER A 33 13.18 -5.98 10.89
C SER A 33 12.15 -6.42 9.84
N PHE A 34 12.57 -7.07 8.75
CA PHE A 34 11.70 -7.35 7.62
C PHE A 34 12.00 -8.66 6.91
N SER A 35 10.96 -9.43 6.59
CA SER A 35 11.10 -10.65 5.81
C SER A 35 9.96 -10.82 4.81
N VAL A 36 10.23 -11.54 3.73
CA VAL A 36 9.24 -11.84 2.69
C VAL A 36 9.24 -13.35 2.42
N SER A 37 8.08 -13.97 2.58
CA SER A 37 7.85 -15.37 2.25
C SER A 37 6.88 -15.51 1.09
N ILE A 38 7.08 -16.52 0.23
CA ILE A 38 6.31 -16.70 -1.01
C ILE A 38 5.76 -18.13 -1.05
N SER A 39 4.44 -18.26 -1.12
CA SER A 39 3.74 -19.51 -1.35
C SER A 39 3.25 -19.60 -2.79
N LYS A 40 3.97 -20.37 -3.61
CA LYS A 40 3.62 -20.57 -5.03
C LYS A 40 2.32 -21.35 -5.22
N SER A 41 2.00 -22.29 -4.32
CA SER A 41 0.77 -23.08 -4.40
C SER A 41 -0.46 -22.26 -4.07
N ALA A 42 -0.33 -21.26 -3.18
CA ALA A 42 -1.41 -20.35 -2.80
C ALA A 42 -1.45 -19.06 -3.64
N ASN A 43 -0.50 -18.85 -4.55
CA ASN A 43 -0.26 -17.56 -5.23
C ASN A 43 -0.20 -16.39 -4.24
N GLU A 44 0.52 -16.60 -3.13
CA GLU A 44 0.51 -15.70 -1.98
C GLU A 44 1.91 -15.25 -1.61
N VAL A 45 2.01 -14.02 -1.15
CA VAL A 45 3.21 -13.41 -0.58
C VAL A 45 2.85 -12.86 0.79
N VAL A 46 3.67 -13.17 1.78
CA VAL A 46 3.55 -12.61 3.13
C VAL A 46 4.82 -11.82 3.42
N ALA A 47 4.68 -10.51 3.60
CA ALA A 47 5.74 -9.64 4.08
C ALA A 47 5.52 -9.36 5.56
N THR A 48 6.48 -9.72 6.40
CA THR A 48 6.43 -9.55 7.86
C THR A 48 7.38 -8.45 8.25
N TYR A 49 6.86 -7.45 8.96
CA TYR A 49 7.61 -6.36 9.58
C TYR A 49 7.60 -6.53 11.09
N THR A 50 8.76 -6.43 11.73
CA THR A 50 8.92 -6.56 13.18
C THR A 50 9.88 -5.49 13.68
N LYS A 51 9.43 -4.64 14.59
CA LYS A 51 10.27 -3.63 15.26
C LYS A 51 9.91 -3.59 16.73
N ASP A 52 10.91 -3.79 17.59
CA ASP A 52 10.74 -3.96 19.04
C ASP A 52 9.74 -5.09 19.35
N GLU A 53 8.67 -4.81 20.11
CA GLU A 53 7.58 -5.76 20.39
C GLU A 53 6.40 -5.64 19.40
N THR A 54 6.49 -4.75 18.41
CA THR A 54 5.43 -4.47 17.45
C THR A 54 5.68 -5.24 16.16
N GLY A 55 4.64 -5.88 15.62
CA GLY A 55 4.76 -6.71 14.42
C GLY A 55 3.53 -6.62 13.54
N MET A 56 3.75 -6.59 12.22
CA MET A 56 2.69 -6.55 11.21
C MET A 56 2.97 -7.47 10.04
N ASP A 57 1.92 -8.13 9.53
CA ASP A 57 1.99 -8.95 8.32
C ASP A 57 1.16 -8.33 7.20
N LEU A 58 1.77 -8.07 6.05
CA LEU A 58 1.10 -7.76 4.79
C LEU A 58 0.95 -9.05 3.97
N VAL A 59 -0.28 -9.44 3.69
CA VAL A 59 -0.60 -10.62 2.87
C VAL A 59 -1.11 -10.15 1.53
N ILE A 60 -0.46 -10.59 0.45
CA ILE A 60 -0.83 -10.29 -0.94
C ILE A 60 -1.15 -11.61 -1.65
N ARG A 61 -2.37 -11.76 -2.15
CA ARG A 61 -2.82 -12.97 -2.86
C ARG A 61 -3.24 -12.63 -4.29
N LEU A 62 -2.56 -13.23 -5.26
CA LEU A 62 -2.92 -13.08 -6.66
C LEU A 62 -4.07 -14.03 -7.01
N PRO A 63 -5.21 -13.54 -7.52
CA PRO A 63 -6.32 -14.40 -7.90
C PRO A 63 -5.93 -15.26 -9.11
N VAL A 64 -6.57 -16.44 -9.22
CA VAL A 64 -6.35 -17.34 -10.35
C VAL A 64 -6.74 -16.75 -11.71
N SER A 65 -7.52 -15.67 -11.73
CA SER A 65 -7.87 -14.89 -12.93
C SER A 65 -7.15 -13.54 -12.98
N TYR A 66 -6.00 -13.39 -12.33
CA TYR A 66 -5.14 -12.21 -12.45
C TYR A 66 -4.73 -11.96 -13.93
N PRO A 67 -4.84 -10.74 -14.47
CA PRO A 67 -5.13 -9.46 -13.79
C PRO A 67 -6.61 -9.05 -13.88
N LEU A 68 -7.50 -9.91 -14.40
CA LEU A 68 -8.92 -9.59 -14.56
C LEU A 68 -9.61 -9.35 -13.21
N LYS A 69 -9.24 -10.14 -12.19
CA LYS A 69 -9.61 -9.87 -10.79
C LYS A 69 -8.46 -9.13 -10.10
N PRO A 70 -8.77 -8.15 -9.23
CA PRO A 70 -7.75 -7.41 -8.49
C PRO A 70 -7.03 -8.33 -7.52
N VAL A 71 -5.78 -8.01 -7.24
CA VAL A 71 -5.00 -8.65 -6.18
C VAL A 71 -5.69 -8.41 -4.84
N ASP A 72 -5.80 -9.46 -4.04
CA ASP A 72 -6.31 -9.38 -2.67
C ASP A 72 -5.18 -8.99 -1.74
N VAL A 73 -5.44 -8.02 -0.85
CA VAL A 73 -4.46 -7.48 0.09
C VAL A 73 -5.10 -7.49 1.46
N ASN A 74 -4.38 -8.01 2.45
CA ASN A 74 -4.84 -8.07 3.82
C ASN A 74 -3.71 -7.74 4.79
N CYS A 75 -4.07 -7.32 6.00
CA CYS A 75 -3.16 -7.27 7.12
C CYS A 75 -3.72 -8.09 8.28
N THR A 76 -3.02 -9.15 8.67
CA THR A 76 -3.58 -10.18 9.58
C THR A 76 -2.94 -10.22 10.96
N LYS A 77 -1.68 -9.81 11.09
CA LYS A 77 -0.98 -9.68 12.38
C LYS A 77 -0.73 -8.20 12.63
N SER A 78 -1.07 -7.72 13.82
CA SER A 78 -0.93 -6.31 14.21
C SER A 78 -0.77 -6.24 15.73
N ILE A 79 0.42 -6.60 16.21
CA ILE A 79 0.76 -6.47 17.63
C ILE A 79 1.15 -5.01 17.85
N GLY A 80 0.56 -4.31 18.81
CA GLY A 80 0.90 -2.91 19.13
C GLY A 80 0.32 -1.84 18.18
N ILE A 81 -0.58 -2.22 17.26
CA ILE A 81 -1.21 -1.30 16.29
C ILE A 81 -2.73 -1.28 16.52
N SER A 82 -3.34 -0.09 16.55
CA SER A 82 -4.79 0.04 16.69
C SER A 82 -5.57 -0.33 15.42
N ASP A 83 -6.78 -0.86 15.57
CA ASP A 83 -7.66 -1.25 14.44
C ASP A 83 -7.91 -0.10 13.45
N ALA A 84 -8.04 1.14 13.95
CA ALA A 84 -8.21 2.30 13.09
C ALA A 84 -6.98 2.54 12.19
N LYS A 85 -5.78 2.35 12.75
CA LYS A 85 -4.51 2.52 12.06
C LYS A 85 -4.28 1.38 11.06
N GLN A 86 -4.55 0.13 11.47
CA GLN A 86 -4.51 -1.03 10.57
C GLN A 86 -5.45 -0.87 9.37
N ARG A 87 -6.70 -0.42 9.59
CA ARG A 87 -7.65 -0.15 8.50
C ARG A 87 -7.15 0.93 7.54
N LYS A 88 -6.60 2.03 8.05
CA LYS A 88 -6.01 3.10 7.23
C LYS A 88 -4.87 2.56 6.34
N TRP A 89 -3.96 1.77 6.93
CA TRP A 89 -2.84 1.19 6.20
C TRP A 89 -3.30 0.18 5.14
N LEU A 90 -4.29 -0.65 5.45
CA LEU A 90 -4.92 -1.54 4.48
C LEU A 90 -5.51 -0.76 3.30
N MET A 91 -6.23 0.34 3.57
CA MET A 91 -6.80 1.17 2.52
C MET A 91 -5.72 1.82 1.65
N SER A 92 -4.65 2.34 2.26
CA SER A 92 -3.49 2.87 1.56
C SER A 92 -2.87 1.82 0.63
N MET A 93 -2.67 0.59 1.11
CA MET A 93 -2.12 -0.51 0.30
C MET A 93 -3.06 -0.99 -0.80
N LEU A 94 -4.36 -1.11 -0.53
CA LEU A 94 -5.34 -1.44 -1.57
C LEU A 94 -5.36 -0.39 -2.68
N MET A 95 -5.29 0.89 -2.31
CA MET A 95 -5.19 1.98 -3.28
C MET A 95 -3.88 1.95 -4.04
N PHE A 96 -2.78 1.57 -3.38
CA PHE A 96 -1.49 1.41 -4.02
C PHE A 96 -1.51 0.31 -5.08
N VAL A 97 -1.85 -0.92 -4.68
CA VAL A 97 -1.81 -2.12 -5.54
C VAL A 97 -2.79 -2.01 -6.71
N ARG A 98 -3.93 -1.33 -6.53
CA ARG A 98 -4.93 -1.14 -7.59
C ARG A 98 -4.55 -0.05 -8.59
N ASN A 99 -3.89 1.02 -8.15
CA ASN A 99 -3.62 2.19 -9.00
C ASN A 99 -2.20 2.18 -9.59
N GLN A 100 -1.30 1.35 -9.08
CA GLN A 100 -0.02 1.11 -9.74
C GLN A 100 -0.15 0.00 -10.77
N ASN A 101 0.13 0.33 -12.03
CA ASN A 101 0.62 -0.64 -13.03
C ASN A 101 2.07 -1.09 -12.71
N GLY A 102 2.49 -1.00 -11.45
CA GLY A 102 3.83 -1.25 -10.96
C GLY A 102 3.99 -2.67 -10.43
N ALA A 103 5.23 -3.13 -10.31
CA ALA A 103 5.55 -4.45 -9.78
C ALA A 103 5.15 -4.57 -8.30
N LEU A 104 4.61 -5.72 -7.90
CA LEU A 104 4.22 -5.98 -6.51
C LEU A 104 5.40 -5.88 -5.53
N SER A 105 6.62 -6.09 -6.01
CA SER A 105 7.84 -5.90 -5.21
C SER A 105 8.02 -4.46 -4.74
N GLU A 106 7.64 -3.46 -5.54
CA GLU A 106 7.72 -2.06 -5.15
C GLU A 106 6.64 -1.70 -4.12
N ALA A 107 5.46 -2.33 -4.21
CA ALA A 107 4.42 -2.23 -3.18
C ALA A 107 4.94 -2.66 -1.81
N ILE A 108 5.63 -3.80 -1.77
CA ILE A 108 6.21 -4.36 -0.56
C ILE A 108 7.30 -3.42 0.01
N ARG A 109 8.15 -2.83 -0.86
CA ARG A 109 9.17 -1.86 -0.42
C ARG A 109 8.56 -0.58 0.17
N ILE A 110 7.54 -0.04 -0.49
CA ILE A 110 6.88 1.18 -0.03
C ILE A 110 6.14 0.91 1.27
N TRP A 111 5.49 -0.25 1.40
CA TRP A 111 4.91 -0.68 2.67
C TRP A 111 5.94 -0.69 3.79
N LYS A 112 7.09 -1.36 3.61
CA LYS A 112 8.21 -1.35 4.58
C LYS A 112 8.62 0.07 4.96
N ARG A 113 8.94 0.91 3.97
CA ARG A 113 9.41 2.28 4.20
C ARG A 113 8.35 3.14 4.89
N ASN A 114 7.08 2.89 4.61
CA ASN A 114 5.97 3.57 5.26
C ASN A 114 5.86 3.16 6.73
N SER A 115 6.00 1.86 7.03
CA SER A 115 6.09 1.36 8.40
C SER A 115 7.27 1.99 9.13
N ASP A 116 8.47 1.98 8.54
CA ASP A 116 9.68 2.59 9.11
C ASP A 116 9.45 4.05 9.52
N LYS A 117 8.90 4.87 8.61
CA LYS A 117 8.65 6.29 8.86
C LYS A 117 7.57 6.54 9.92
N GLU A 118 6.56 5.69 9.97
CA GLU A 118 5.58 5.78 11.05
C GLU A 118 6.22 5.49 12.41
N PHE A 119 7.07 4.46 12.52
CA PHE A 119 7.78 4.18 13.77
C PHE A 119 8.81 5.26 14.13
N GLU A 120 9.27 6.06 13.17
CA GLU A 120 10.03 7.29 13.42
C GLU A 120 9.15 8.48 13.88
N GLY A 121 7.82 8.30 13.98
CA GLY A 121 6.87 9.33 14.43
C GLY A 121 6.41 10.28 13.33
N VAL A 122 6.62 9.95 12.06
CA VAL A 122 6.12 10.76 10.95
C VAL A 122 4.64 10.45 10.71
N GLU A 123 3.79 11.46 10.88
CA GLU A 123 2.34 11.34 10.65
C GLU A 123 2.00 11.07 9.18
N ASP A 124 0.94 10.29 8.95
CA ASP A 124 0.41 9.97 7.63
C ASP A 124 -0.36 11.15 7.02
N CYS A 125 -0.41 11.21 5.69
CA CYS A 125 -1.28 12.16 4.99
C CYS A 125 -2.75 11.74 5.14
N PRO A 126 -3.64 12.58 5.72
CA PRO A 126 -5.04 12.20 5.95
C PRO A 126 -5.88 11.98 4.69
N ILE A 127 -5.38 12.36 3.51
CA ILE A 127 -6.08 12.18 2.23
C ILE A 127 -5.81 10.77 1.65
N CYS A 128 -4.58 10.29 1.74
CA CYS A 128 -4.17 9.01 1.13
C CYS A 128 -3.81 7.93 2.15
N TYR A 129 -3.84 8.26 3.45
CA TYR A 129 -3.53 7.35 4.56
C TYR A 129 -2.11 6.75 4.49
N SER A 130 -1.17 7.50 3.93
CA SER A 130 0.22 7.08 3.77
C SER A 130 1.18 8.18 4.20
N VAL A 131 2.30 7.78 4.81
CA VAL A 131 3.44 8.66 5.08
C VAL A 131 4.23 8.93 3.80
N ILE A 132 4.41 7.92 2.94
CA ILE A 132 5.14 8.06 1.67
C ILE A 132 4.17 8.07 0.51
N HIS A 133 4.10 9.18 -0.22
CA HIS A 133 3.18 9.28 -1.36
C HIS A 133 3.49 8.23 -2.43
N THR A 134 2.44 7.51 -2.85
CA THR A 134 2.52 6.27 -3.64
C THR A 134 3.11 6.43 -5.06
N VAL A 135 3.15 7.66 -5.58
CA VAL A 135 3.61 7.94 -6.96
C VAL A 135 4.95 8.68 -6.99
N ASN A 136 5.18 9.61 -6.07
CA ASN A 136 6.33 10.51 -6.10
C ASN A 136 7.23 10.39 -4.86
N HIS A 137 6.88 9.47 -3.95
CA HIS A 137 7.63 9.11 -2.76
C HIS A 137 7.88 10.28 -1.79
N SER A 138 7.11 11.37 -1.90
CA SER A 138 7.22 12.54 -1.04
C SER A 138 6.58 12.30 0.35
N LEU A 139 7.02 13.04 1.35
CA LEU A 139 6.46 13.06 2.70
C LEU A 139 5.39 14.16 2.85
N PRO A 140 4.44 14.02 3.80
CA PRO A 140 3.46 15.06 4.06
C PRO A 140 4.14 16.24 4.75
N ARG A 141 4.32 17.34 4.00
CA ARG A 141 5.00 18.55 4.50
C ARG A 141 4.11 19.79 4.52
N ARG A 142 2.95 19.77 3.84
CA ARG A 142 2.04 20.91 3.78
C ARG A 142 1.11 20.88 5.00
N ALA A 143 1.44 21.64 6.04
CA ALA A 143 0.63 21.73 7.25
C ALA A 143 -0.51 22.73 7.08
N CYS A 144 -1.72 22.38 7.54
CA CYS A 144 -2.80 23.36 7.69
C CYS A 144 -2.46 24.36 8.80
N VAL A 145 -2.64 25.65 8.55
CA VAL A 145 -2.37 26.69 9.55
C VAL A 145 -3.27 26.58 10.78
N THR A 146 -4.50 26.08 10.63
CA THR A 146 -5.48 25.92 11.71
C THR A 146 -5.29 24.60 12.46
N CYS A 147 -5.48 23.46 11.80
CA CYS A 147 -5.50 22.15 12.47
C CYS A 147 -4.13 21.43 12.51
N LYS A 148 -3.08 22.02 11.94
CA LYS A 148 -1.69 21.52 11.92
C LYS A 148 -1.42 20.18 11.24
N TYR A 149 -2.45 19.42 10.85
CA TYR A 149 -2.30 18.21 10.03
C TYR A 149 -1.52 18.48 8.74
N LYS A 150 -0.66 17.53 8.38
CA LYS A 150 0.22 17.61 7.21
C LYS A 150 -0.32 16.79 6.05
N PHE A 151 -0.16 17.32 4.85
CA PHE A 151 -0.59 16.67 3.61
C PHE A 151 0.57 16.55 2.62
N HIS A 152 0.54 15.52 1.77
CA HIS A 152 1.35 15.53 0.55
C HIS A 152 0.88 16.66 -0.35
N LYS A 153 1.83 17.37 -0.97
CA LYS A 153 1.51 18.43 -1.93
C LYS A 153 0.59 17.91 -3.04
N ALA A 154 0.91 16.75 -3.61
CA ALA A 154 0.12 16.14 -4.68
C ALA A 154 -1.32 15.80 -4.26
N CYS A 155 -1.52 15.27 -3.05
CA CYS A 155 -2.85 14.97 -2.52
C CYS A 155 -3.66 16.25 -2.31
N LEU A 156 -3.05 17.28 -1.73
CA LEU A 156 -3.73 18.54 -1.44
C LEU A 156 -4.07 19.32 -2.72
N ASP A 157 -3.14 19.36 -3.68
CA ASP A 157 -3.39 19.97 -4.99
C ASP A 157 -4.55 19.27 -5.71
N LYS A 158 -4.56 17.94 -5.74
CA LYS A 158 -5.65 17.15 -6.32
C LYS A 158 -6.98 17.46 -5.63
N TRP A 159 -6.98 17.54 -4.30
CA TRP A 159 -8.18 17.89 -3.52
C TRP A 159 -8.74 19.26 -3.90
N PHE A 160 -7.90 20.29 -4.03
CA PHE A 160 -8.35 21.63 -4.43
C PHE A 160 -8.91 21.64 -5.85
N LEU A 161 -8.29 20.90 -6.76
CA LEU A 161 -8.77 20.76 -8.13
C LEU A 161 -10.14 20.07 -8.19
N THR A 162 -10.35 19.00 -7.42
CA THR A 162 -11.60 18.22 -7.47
C THR A 162 -12.73 18.79 -6.63
N SER A 163 -12.42 19.49 -5.53
CA SER A 163 -13.44 20.09 -4.65
C SER A 163 -13.87 21.49 -5.07
N HIS A 164 -13.14 22.11 -6.00
CA HIS A 164 -13.28 23.51 -6.40
C HIS A 164 -13.19 24.52 -5.24
N LYS A 165 -12.57 24.12 -4.12
CA LYS A 165 -12.38 24.97 -2.93
C LYS A 165 -10.95 24.83 -2.40
N LYS A 166 -10.33 25.95 -2.03
CA LYS A 166 -9.01 25.98 -1.35
C LYS A 166 -9.17 25.93 0.16
N VAL A 167 -9.83 24.89 0.65
CA VAL A 167 -10.08 24.67 2.08
C VAL A 167 -9.49 23.35 2.54
N CYS A 168 -9.03 23.33 3.79
CA CYS A 168 -8.47 22.15 4.42
C CYS A 168 -9.50 20.99 4.40
N PRO A 169 -9.12 19.78 3.92
CA PRO A 169 -10.03 18.63 3.89
C PRO A 169 -10.60 18.25 5.27
N LEU A 170 -9.87 18.56 6.34
CA LEU A 170 -10.24 18.16 7.70
C LEU A 170 -11.04 19.22 8.46
N CYS A 171 -10.57 20.48 8.48
CA CYS A 171 -11.18 21.53 9.29
C CYS A 171 -11.94 22.58 8.48
N GLN A 172 -11.98 22.45 7.15
CA GLN A 172 -12.67 23.36 6.23
C GLN A 172 -12.23 24.83 6.31
N SER A 173 -11.13 25.13 7.02
CA SER A 173 -10.51 26.46 7.06
C SER A 173 -9.72 26.73 5.77
N PRO A 174 -9.52 27.99 5.36
CA PRO A 174 -8.66 28.36 4.24
C PRO A 174 -7.23 27.80 4.41
N CYS A 175 -6.67 27.26 3.32
CA CYS A 175 -5.33 26.66 3.27
C CYS A 175 -4.30 27.56 2.59
#